data_AF-A0A9D1F149-F1
#
_entry.id   AF-A0A9D1F149-F1
#
_cell.length_a   1.000
_cell.length_b   1.000
_cell.length_c   1.000
_cell.angle_alpha   90.00
_cell.angle_beta   90.00
_cell.angle_gamma   90.00
#
_symmetry.space_group_name_H-M   'P 1'
#
loop_
_entity.id
_entity.type
_entity.pdbx_description
1 polymer ?
#
loop_
_entity_poly.entity_id
_entity_poly.type
_entity_poly.pdbx_seq_one_letter_code
_entity_poly.pdbx_strand_id
1 'polypeptide(L)'
;MTDKFYFYITYADITGDLTDVQAGIFIKKMCRFFFADEEFNPNSTDRVTGILLLLKDELEEQKENSPPYRKRCASFTFRSVYANIFYSLKDAQAGLLIKKICDYRFGGNRVNGKDTAAIDRYFDMLKNDITKSANRAANSRRRHYTLEKIYRDFPYIAGKLPRWDEALAGISMRELYEFIASDRAVQSENMSDILLMFKDHKCWQEYEDDRGGKHD
;
A
#
# COMPACT_ATOMS: atom_id res chain seq x y z
N MET A 1 -20.16 -11.48 -5.21
CA MET A 1 -19.37 -11.91 -4.03
C MET A 1 -17.98 -11.31 -4.16
N THR A 2 -17.55 -10.58 -3.14
CA THR A 2 -16.30 -9.79 -3.17
C THR A 2 -15.12 -10.69 -2.81
N ASP A 3 -13.99 -10.60 -3.53
CA ASP A 3 -12.81 -11.47 -3.32
C ASP A 3 -11.79 -10.90 -2.31
N LYS A 4 -11.99 -9.65 -1.89
CA LYS A 4 -11.11 -8.92 -0.99
C LYS A 4 -11.83 -7.79 -0.24
N PHE A 5 -11.36 -7.43 0.93
CA PHE A 5 -11.74 -6.18 1.60
C PHE A 5 -10.50 -5.42 2.08
N TYR A 6 -10.67 -4.17 2.49
CA TYR A 6 -9.58 -3.38 3.05
C TYR A 6 -9.64 -3.42 4.58
N PHE A 7 -8.61 -4.01 5.18
CA PHE A 7 -8.47 -4.00 6.62
C PHE A 7 -7.75 -2.71 7.03
N TYR A 8 -8.49 -1.76 7.62
CA TYR A 8 -7.97 -0.45 8.02
C TYR A 8 -7.23 -0.49 9.36
N ILE A 9 -6.36 0.50 9.59
CA ILE A 9 -5.67 0.69 10.87
C ILE A 9 -6.66 0.85 12.05
N THR A 10 -7.82 1.45 11.83
CA THR A 10 -8.87 1.55 12.86
C THR A 10 -9.36 0.18 13.31
N TYR A 11 -9.43 -0.80 12.41
CA TYR A 11 -9.75 -2.19 12.79
C TYR A 11 -8.58 -2.83 13.53
N ALA A 12 -7.34 -2.47 13.19
CA ALA A 12 -6.15 -2.92 13.91
C ALA A 12 -6.12 -2.42 15.36
N ASP A 13 -6.54 -1.18 15.58
CA ASP A 13 -6.66 -0.59 16.92
C ASP A 13 -7.74 -1.32 17.73
N ILE A 14 -8.93 -1.52 17.14
CA ILE A 14 -10.00 -2.34 17.73
C ILE A 14 -9.49 -3.74 18.08
N THR A 15 -8.80 -4.43 17.16
CA THR A 15 -8.26 -5.76 17.46
C THR A 15 -7.23 -5.76 18.58
N GLY A 16 -6.48 -4.67 18.77
CA GLY A 16 -5.52 -4.51 19.86
C GLY A 16 -6.20 -4.49 21.23
N ASP A 17 -7.35 -3.82 21.33
CA ASP A 17 -8.13 -3.67 22.57
C ASP A 17 -8.94 -4.92 22.95
N LEU A 18 -9.11 -5.85 22.01
CA LEU A 18 -9.82 -7.11 22.23
C LEU A 18 -8.90 -8.18 22.83
N THR A 19 -9.46 -9.11 23.60
CA THR A 19 -8.73 -10.34 23.96
C THR A 19 -8.39 -11.15 22.71
N ASP A 20 -7.45 -12.09 22.79
CA ASP A 20 -7.07 -12.89 21.62
C ASP A 20 -8.25 -13.72 21.10
N VAL A 21 -9.08 -14.26 22.00
CA VAL A 21 -10.32 -14.94 21.61
C VAL A 21 -11.28 -13.98 20.88
N GLN A 22 -11.51 -12.78 21.45
CA GLN A 22 -12.41 -11.80 20.85
C GLN A 22 -11.90 -11.30 19.49
N ALA A 23 -10.59 -11.05 19.35
CA ALA A 23 -9.98 -10.65 18.09
C ALA A 23 -10.12 -11.75 17.02
N GLY A 24 -10.03 -13.02 17.42
CA GLY A 24 -10.28 -14.16 16.54
C GLY A 24 -11.73 -14.24 16.05
N ILE A 25 -12.70 -14.07 16.97
CA ILE A 25 -14.12 -14.03 16.62
C ILE A 25 -14.39 -12.83 15.69
N PHE A 26 -13.80 -11.67 15.99
CA PHE A 26 -13.95 -10.44 15.20
C PHE A 26 -13.52 -10.65 13.75
N ILE A 27 -12.29 -11.14 13.52
CA ILE A 27 -11.81 -11.35 12.14
C ILE A 27 -12.60 -12.44 11.41
N LYS A 28 -13.02 -13.51 12.10
CA LYS A 28 -13.84 -14.58 11.51
C LYS A 28 -15.22 -14.06 11.09
N LYS A 29 -15.89 -13.28 11.92
CA LYS A 29 -17.19 -12.67 11.59
C LYS A 29 -17.07 -11.69 10.43
N MET A 30 -16.03 -10.85 10.40
CA MET A 30 -15.73 -10.01 9.23
C MET A 30 -15.56 -10.85 7.96
N CYS A 31 -14.78 -11.94 8.02
CA CYS A 31 -14.58 -12.80 6.87
C CYS A 31 -15.90 -13.43 6.37
N ARG A 32 -16.77 -13.86 7.29
CA ARG A 32 -18.07 -14.44 6.92
C ARG A 32 -19.00 -13.39 6.30
N PHE A 33 -19.00 -12.17 6.83
CA PHE A 33 -19.76 -11.06 6.27
C PHE A 33 -19.36 -10.72 4.82
N PHE A 34 -18.05 -10.68 4.53
CA PHE A 34 -17.54 -10.35 3.18
C PHE A 34 -17.57 -11.51 2.20
N PHE A 35 -17.29 -12.74 2.65
CA PHE A 35 -17.00 -13.88 1.78
C PHE A 35 -18.06 -14.99 1.82
N ALA A 36 -18.95 -14.97 2.81
CA ALA A 36 -20.02 -15.97 2.96
C ALA A 36 -21.43 -15.33 3.02
N ASP A 37 -21.53 -14.01 2.84
CA ASP A 37 -22.78 -13.25 2.91
C ASP A 37 -23.56 -13.48 4.23
N GLU A 38 -22.84 -13.70 5.33
CA GLU A 38 -23.43 -13.89 6.67
C GLU A 38 -23.62 -12.54 7.37
N GLU A 39 -24.88 -12.19 7.64
CA GLU A 39 -25.24 -10.97 8.37
C GLU A 39 -24.94 -11.05 9.87
N PHE A 40 -24.67 -9.89 10.47
CA PHE A 40 -24.53 -9.81 11.93
C PHE A 40 -25.90 -9.90 12.61
N ASN A 41 -26.01 -10.69 13.68
CA ASN A 41 -27.24 -10.77 14.48
C ASN A 41 -27.48 -9.43 15.20
N PRO A 42 -28.55 -8.67 14.87
CA PRO A 42 -28.83 -7.35 15.45
C PRO A 42 -29.20 -7.43 16.93
N ASN A 43 -29.66 -8.59 17.40
CA ASN A 43 -30.04 -8.82 18.80
C ASN A 43 -28.89 -9.39 19.64
N SER A 44 -27.68 -9.49 19.09
CA SER A 44 -26.55 -10.00 19.87
C SER A 44 -26.15 -9.02 20.97
N THR A 45 -25.94 -9.56 22.16
CA THR A 45 -25.41 -8.81 23.31
C THR A 45 -23.90 -8.97 23.47
N ASP A 46 -23.24 -9.75 22.60
CA ASP A 46 -21.80 -9.95 22.66
C ASP A 46 -21.04 -8.70 22.15
N ARG A 47 -19.97 -8.34 22.88
CA ARG A 47 -19.15 -7.16 22.60
C ARG A 47 -18.62 -7.11 21.17
N VAL A 48 -18.23 -8.26 20.59
CA VAL A 48 -17.64 -8.31 19.25
C VAL A 48 -18.69 -7.98 18.20
N THR A 49 -19.89 -8.57 18.29
CA THR A 49 -20.99 -8.22 17.38
C THR A 49 -21.45 -6.79 17.56
N GLY A 50 -21.50 -6.28 18.80
CA GLY A 50 -21.82 -4.86 19.05
C GLY A 50 -20.87 -3.92 18.29
N ILE A 51 -19.57 -4.19 18.33
CA ILE A 51 -18.57 -3.42 17.56
C ILE A 51 -18.80 -3.57 16.05
N LEU A 52 -19.06 -4.78 15.56
CA LEU A 52 -19.29 -5.03 14.13
C LEU A 52 -20.56 -4.35 13.61
N LEU A 53 -21.62 -4.30 14.42
CA LEU A 53 -22.85 -3.56 14.10
C LEU A 53 -22.59 -2.06 14.00
N LEU A 54 -21.73 -1.48 14.86
CA LEU A 54 -21.32 -0.08 14.76
C LEU A 54 -20.49 0.20 13.49
N LEU A 55 -19.81 -0.80 12.95
CA LEU A 55 -19.04 -0.71 11.71
C LEU A 55 -19.88 -1.06 10.47
N LYS A 56 -21.14 -1.50 10.63
CA LYS A 56 -21.92 -2.16 9.58
C LYS A 56 -22.01 -1.34 8.30
N ASP A 57 -22.40 -0.07 8.39
CA ASP A 57 -22.53 0.83 7.23
C ASP A 57 -21.21 0.93 6.44
N GLU A 58 -20.07 1.04 7.14
CA GLU A 58 -18.74 1.10 6.52
C GLU A 58 -18.36 -0.23 5.84
N LEU A 59 -18.76 -1.36 6.44
CA LEU A 59 -18.50 -2.68 5.88
C LEU A 59 -19.38 -2.97 4.66
N GLU A 60 -20.65 -2.54 4.68
CA GLU A 60 -21.57 -2.62 3.54
C GLU A 60 -21.07 -1.80 2.36
N GLU A 61 -20.64 -0.56 2.59
CA GLU A 61 -20.09 0.30 1.53
C GLU A 61 -18.84 -0.31 0.86
N GLN A 62 -17.97 -0.96 1.65
CA GLN A 62 -16.84 -1.71 1.08
C GLN A 62 -17.29 -2.90 0.23
N LYS A 63 -18.39 -3.56 0.60
CA LYS A 63 -18.92 -4.74 -0.09
C LYS A 63 -19.47 -4.37 -1.47
N GLU A 64 -20.00 -3.16 -1.64
CA GLU A 64 -20.55 -2.63 -2.90
C GLU A 64 -19.48 -2.19 -3.93
N ASN A 65 -18.20 -2.52 -3.73
CA ASN A 65 -17.07 -2.22 -4.63
C ASN A 65 -16.76 -0.72 -4.83
N SER A 66 -17.09 0.12 -3.86
CA SER A 66 -16.63 1.50 -3.86
C SER A 66 -15.09 1.56 -3.70
N PRO A 67 -14.37 2.45 -4.42
CA PRO A 67 -12.96 2.72 -4.15
C PRO A 67 -12.79 3.06 -2.66
N PRO A 68 -11.65 2.73 -2.03
CA PRO A 68 -11.54 2.66 -0.57
C PRO A 68 -12.15 3.90 0.09
N TYR A 69 -13.23 3.67 0.85
CA TYR A 69 -14.00 4.70 1.58
C TYR A 69 -13.10 5.75 2.21
N ARG A 70 -11.97 5.30 2.77
CA ARG A 70 -10.91 6.15 3.31
C ARG A 70 -9.65 6.11 2.45
N LYS A 71 -9.63 6.84 1.33
CA LYS A 71 -8.43 6.97 0.46
C LYS A 71 -7.14 7.39 1.20
N ARG A 72 -7.27 8.00 2.38
CA ARG A 72 -6.14 8.49 3.21
C ARG A 72 -5.83 7.63 4.45
N CYS A 73 -6.60 6.58 4.74
CA CYS A 73 -6.37 5.76 5.93
C CYS A 73 -5.45 4.58 5.59
N ALA A 74 -4.51 4.27 6.48
CA ALA A 74 -3.62 3.13 6.29
C ALA A 74 -4.43 1.83 6.29
N SER A 75 -4.21 0.98 5.29
CA SER A 75 -4.88 -0.32 5.17
C SER A 75 -4.01 -1.37 4.51
N PHE A 76 -4.42 -2.63 4.61
CA PHE A 76 -3.96 -3.70 3.74
C PHE A 76 -5.13 -4.42 3.09
N THR A 77 -4.87 -5.06 1.94
CA THR A 77 -5.86 -5.88 1.26
C THR A 77 -5.94 -7.24 1.92
N PHE A 78 -7.10 -7.57 2.47
CA PHE A 78 -7.43 -8.88 3.01
C PHE A 78 -8.14 -9.69 1.93
N ARG A 79 -7.59 -10.83 1.53
CA ARG A 79 -8.14 -11.68 0.46
C ARG A 79 -8.97 -12.83 1.02
N SER A 80 -9.95 -13.30 0.26
CA SER A 80 -10.78 -14.47 0.61
C SER A 80 -9.94 -15.71 0.93
N VAL A 81 -8.84 -15.94 0.21
CA VAL A 81 -7.92 -17.06 0.46
C VAL A 81 -7.32 -17.06 1.87
N TYR A 82 -7.22 -15.90 2.52
CA TYR A 82 -6.76 -15.82 3.90
C TYR A 82 -7.82 -16.32 4.89
N ALA A 83 -9.11 -16.13 4.58
CA ALA A 83 -10.22 -16.47 5.48
C ALA A 83 -10.22 -17.95 5.87
N ASN A 84 -9.89 -18.85 4.94
CA ASN A 84 -9.79 -20.29 5.19
C ASN A 84 -8.77 -20.63 6.28
N ILE A 85 -7.64 -19.90 6.33
CA ILE A 85 -6.65 -20.06 7.40
C ILE A 85 -7.26 -19.65 8.73
N PHE A 86 -7.91 -18.48 8.80
CA PHE A 86 -8.55 -18.02 10.04
C PHE A 86 -9.64 -18.98 10.51
N TYR A 87 -10.46 -19.53 9.61
CA TYR A 87 -11.49 -20.51 9.97
C TYR A 87 -10.92 -21.82 10.54
N SER A 88 -9.75 -22.25 10.06
CA SER A 88 -9.08 -23.46 10.55
C SER A 88 -8.48 -23.34 11.95
N LEU A 89 -8.23 -22.11 12.42
CA LEU A 89 -7.60 -21.84 13.71
C LEU A 89 -8.62 -21.74 14.84
N LYS A 90 -8.21 -22.09 16.07
CA LYS A 90 -8.97 -21.73 17.27
C LYS A 90 -9.06 -20.21 17.41
N ASP A 91 -10.10 -19.70 18.06
CA ASP A 91 -10.33 -18.24 18.14
C ASP A 91 -9.13 -17.50 18.74
N ALA A 92 -8.53 -17.99 19.82
CA ALA A 92 -7.32 -17.38 20.39
C ALA A 92 -6.15 -17.33 19.37
N GLN A 93 -5.95 -18.40 18.60
CA GLN A 93 -4.89 -18.47 17.59
C GLN A 93 -5.18 -17.53 16.40
N ALA A 94 -6.43 -17.50 15.93
CA ALA A 94 -6.87 -16.56 14.91
C ALA A 94 -6.66 -15.10 15.35
N GLY A 95 -6.95 -14.80 16.62
CA GLY A 95 -6.69 -13.49 17.23
C GLY A 95 -5.22 -13.12 17.30
N LEU A 96 -4.36 -14.05 17.72
CA LEU A 96 -2.91 -13.85 17.70
C LEU A 96 -2.39 -13.60 16.28
N LEU A 97 -2.90 -14.36 15.30
CA LEU A 97 -2.50 -14.22 13.91
C LEU A 97 -2.88 -12.83 13.35
N ILE A 98 -4.13 -12.39 13.55
CA ILE A 98 -4.54 -11.06 13.04
C ILE A 98 -3.78 -9.93 13.75
N LYS A 99 -3.53 -10.05 15.06
CA LYS A 99 -2.71 -9.09 15.81
C LYS A 99 -1.28 -9.03 15.30
N LYS A 100 -0.66 -10.18 15.00
CA LYS A 100 0.69 -10.25 14.43
C LYS A 100 0.76 -9.63 13.04
N ILE A 101 -0.28 -9.83 12.21
CA ILE A 101 -0.42 -9.14 10.91
C ILE A 101 -0.55 -7.63 11.10
N CYS A 102 -1.33 -7.18 12.08
CA CYS A 102 -1.49 -5.76 12.39
C CYS A 102 -0.16 -5.13 12.83
N ASP A 103 0.57 -5.78 13.74
CA ASP A 103 1.90 -5.32 14.18
C ASP A 103 2.88 -5.23 13.01
N TYR A 104 2.89 -6.23 12.11
CA TYR A 104 3.72 -6.19 10.91
C TYR A 104 3.35 -5.06 9.96
N ARG A 105 2.05 -4.81 9.76
CA ARG A 105 1.57 -3.90 8.72
C ARG A 105 1.51 -2.44 9.16
N PHE A 106 1.17 -2.20 10.42
CA PHE A 106 0.91 -0.86 10.97
C PHE A 106 1.90 -0.48 12.08
N GLY A 107 2.78 -1.39 12.48
CA GLY A 107 3.56 -1.24 13.70
C GLY A 107 2.73 -1.58 14.95
N GLY A 108 3.42 -1.72 16.08
CA GLY A 108 2.82 -2.05 17.37
C GLY A 108 3.47 -3.25 18.04
N ASN A 109 2.89 -3.67 19.16
CA ASN A 109 3.40 -4.72 20.04
C ASN A 109 2.27 -5.61 20.61
N ARG A 110 1.18 -5.78 19.86
CA ARG A 110 -0.04 -6.51 20.26
C ARG A 110 0.21 -7.98 20.60
N VAL A 111 1.32 -8.56 20.11
CA VAL A 111 1.73 -9.95 20.40
C VAL A 111 2.98 -10.08 21.27
N ASN A 112 3.51 -8.99 21.83
CA ASN A 112 4.71 -9.04 22.65
C ASN A 112 4.52 -9.94 23.89
N GLY A 113 5.49 -10.81 24.16
CA GLY A 113 5.44 -11.77 25.27
C GLY A 113 4.46 -12.93 25.10
N LYS A 114 3.86 -13.12 23.92
CA LYS A 114 2.92 -14.22 23.65
C LYS A 114 3.57 -15.35 22.87
N ASP A 115 3.16 -16.58 23.16
CA ASP A 115 3.54 -17.73 22.34
C ASP A 115 2.83 -17.67 20.98
N THR A 116 3.62 -17.52 19.92
CA THR A 116 3.13 -17.43 18.54
C THR A 116 3.57 -18.61 17.67
N ALA A 117 4.26 -19.61 18.24
CA ALA A 117 4.83 -20.72 17.48
C ALA A 117 3.78 -21.46 16.61
N ALA A 118 2.57 -21.63 17.13
CA ALA A 118 1.46 -22.28 16.43
C ALA A 118 0.93 -21.48 15.22
N ILE A 119 1.17 -20.17 15.15
CA ILE A 119 0.67 -19.28 14.10
C ILE A 119 1.76 -18.70 13.19
N ASP A 120 3.04 -18.90 13.53
CA ASP A 120 4.19 -18.35 12.79
C ASP A 120 4.24 -18.81 11.34
N ARG A 121 4.03 -20.10 11.09
CA ARG A 121 3.99 -20.66 9.73
C ARG A 121 2.91 -20.01 8.88
N TYR A 122 1.72 -19.77 9.44
CA TYR A 122 0.63 -19.09 8.76
C TYR A 122 0.94 -17.62 8.53
N PHE A 123 1.53 -16.96 9.53
CA PHE A 123 1.97 -15.59 9.42
C PHE A 123 2.99 -15.40 8.30
N ASP A 124 4.02 -16.25 8.20
CA ASP A 124 5.04 -16.14 7.15
C ASP A 124 4.46 -16.31 5.74
N MET A 125 3.49 -17.23 5.57
CA MET A 125 2.76 -17.40 4.31
C MET A 125 2.00 -16.12 3.94
N LEU A 126 1.26 -15.54 4.90
CA LEU A 126 0.45 -14.34 4.68
C LEU A 126 1.30 -13.08 4.50
N LYS A 127 2.39 -12.97 5.26
CA LYS A 127 3.34 -11.85 5.20
C LYS A 127 3.82 -11.64 3.78
N ASN A 128 4.25 -12.70 3.10
CA ASN A 128 4.74 -12.61 1.72
C ASN A 128 3.70 -12.03 0.75
N ASP A 129 2.42 -12.43 0.84
CA ASP A 129 1.38 -11.88 -0.04
C ASP A 129 0.98 -10.46 0.35
N ILE A 130 0.93 -10.15 1.65
CA ILE A 130 0.69 -8.80 2.16
C ILE A 130 1.81 -7.85 1.68
N THR A 131 3.08 -8.24 1.76
CA THR A 131 4.21 -7.46 1.24
C THR A 131 4.14 -7.29 -0.28
N LYS A 132 3.83 -8.36 -1.04
CA LYS A 132 3.66 -8.27 -2.50
C LYS A 132 2.51 -7.32 -2.89
N SER A 133 1.40 -7.33 -2.13
CA SER A 133 0.29 -6.40 -2.35
C SER A 133 0.70 -4.95 -2.07
N ALA A 134 1.46 -4.71 -0.98
CA ALA A 134 1.98 -3.40 -0.64
C ALA A 134 2.98 -2.89 -1.68
N ASN A 135 3.87 -3.74 -2.18
CA ASN A 135 4.83 -3.40 -3.23
C ASN A 135 4.13 -3.10 -4.56
N ARG A 136 3.09 -3.85 -4.95
CA ARG A 136 2.27 -3.53 -6.13
C ARG A 136 1.57 -2.18 -5.98
N ALA A 137 1.00 -1.89 -4.81
CA ALA A 137 0.37 -0.60 -4.52
C ALA A 137 1.38 0.55 -4.45
N ALA A 138 2.59 0.31 -3.94
CA ALA A 138 3.67 1.29 -3.93
C ALA A 138 4.19 1.54 -5.36
N ASN A 139 4.35 0.49 -6.17
CA ASN A 139 4.75 0.60 -7.58
C ASN A 139 3.68 1.27 -8.44
N SER A 140 2.39 1.08 -8.16
CA SER A 140 1.33 1.86 -8.83
C SER A 140 1.26 3.32 -8.36
N ARG A 141 1.75 3.61 -7.14
CA ARG A 141 1.91 4.98 -6.60
C ARG A 141 3.23 5.64 -6.99
N ARG A 142 4.23 4.89 -7.46
CA ARG A 142 5.40 5.48 -8.12
C ARG A 142 4.85 6.19 -9.34
N ARG A 143 4.86 7.53 -9.29
CA ARG A 143 4.38 8.38 -10.37
C ARG A 143 5.04 7.88 -11.66
N HIS A 144 4.26 7.36 -12.59
CA HIS A 144 4.80 6.98 -13.88
C HIS A 144 5.17 8.28 -14.59
N TYR A 145 6.47 8.59 -14.61
CA TYR A 145 6.98 9.73 -15.34
C TYR A 145 7.05 9.32 -16.82
N THR A 146 6.24 10.00 -17.63
CA THR A 146 6.19 9.83 -19.08
C THR A 146 6.36 11.19 -19.73
N LEU A 147 6.73 11.23 -21.01
CA LEU A 147 6.80 12.48 -21.78
C LEU A 147 5.47 13.23 -21.78
N GLU A 148 4.35 12.50 -21.87
CA GLU A 148 3.02 13.10 -21.82
C GLU A 148 2.77 13.78 -20.47
N LYS A 149 3.25 13.19 -19.37
CA LYS A 149 3.19 13.81 -18.04
C LYS A 149 4.08 15.06 -17.96
N ILE A 150 5.30 15.01 -18.49
CA ILE A 150 6.22 16.17 -18.51
C ILE A 150 5.56 17.33 -19.29
N TYR A 151 5.04 17.08 -20.49
CA TYR A 151 4.39 18.13 -21.29
C TYR A 151 3.09 18.66 -20.70
N ARG A 152 2.36 17.85 -19.93
CA ARG A 152 1.17 18.31 -19.22
C ARG A 152 1.54 19.21 -18.04
N ASP A 153 2.56 18.83 -17.28
CA ASP A 153 2.92 19.51 -16.05
C ASP A 153 3.82 20.74 -16.31
N PHE A 154 4.54 20.77 -17.45
CA PHE A 154 5.35 21.89 -17.94
C PHE A 154 4.88 22.29 -19.35
N PRO A 155 3.75 23.00 -19.48
CA PRO A 155 3.08 23.24 -20.76
C PRO A 155 3.84 24.19 -21.70
N TYR A 156 4.82 24.95 -21.19
CA TYR A 156 5.58 25.93 -21.96
C TYR A 156 6.83 25.35 -22.64
N ILE A 157 7.13 24.06 -22.43
CA ILE A 157 8.22 23.39 -23.14
C ILE A 157 7.90 23.32 -24.63
N ALA A 158 8.77 23.90 -25.45
CA ALA A 158 8.67 23.88 -26.91
C ALA A 158 9.31 22.62 -27.51
N GLY A 159 9.07 22.36 -28.81
CA GLY A 159 9.77 21.28 -29.53
C GLY A 159 9.45 19.87 -29.01
N LYS A 160 8.17 19.54 -28.83
CA LYS A 160 7.75 18.22 -28.30
C LYS A 160 8.30 17.09 -29.16
N LEU A 161 8.97 16.15 -28.51
CA LEU A 161 9.54 14.97 -29.13
C LEU A 161 8.57 13.79 -29.05
N PRO A 162 8.55 12.90 -30.06
CA PRO A 162 7.83 11.65 -29.97
C PRO A 162 8.46 10.72 -28.93
N ARG A 163 7.67 9.81 -28.35
CA ARG A 163 8.13 8.90 -27.29
C ARG A 163 9.30 7.99 -27.71
N TRP A 164 9.47 7.74 -28.99
CA TRP A 164 10.50 6.88 -29.58
C TRP A 164 11.68 7.66 -30.17
N ASP A 165 11.80 8.95 -29.87
CA ASP A 165 12.94 9.75 -30.34
C ASP A 165 14.27 9.19 -29.79
N GLU A 166 15.28 9.09 -30.65
CA GLU A 166 16.60 8.57 -30.30
C GLU A 166 17.29 9.45 -29.25
N ALA A 167 16.99 10.75 -29.21
CA ALA A 167 17.53 11.66 -28.20
C ALA A 167 17.16 11.25 -26.76
N LEU A 168 16.06 10.49 -26.60
CA LEU A 168 15.55 9.99 -25.33
C LEU A 168 16.13 8.62 -24.93
N ALA A 169 16.91 7.99 -25.81
CA ALA A 169 17.49 6.68 -25.53
C ALA A 169 18.40 6.74 -24.29
N GLY A 170 18.18 5.82 -23.35
CA GLY A 170 18.94 5.74 -22.10
C GLY A 170 18.56 6.76 -21.02
N ILE A 171 17.60 7.66 -21.28
CA ILE A 171 17.20 8.70 -20.31
C ILE A 171 16.13 8.18 -19.35
N SER A 172 16.36 8.36 -18.04
CA SER A 172 15.35 8.14 -17.01
C SER A 172 14.32 9.28 -17.01
N MET A 173 13.08 8.97 -17.40
CA MET A 173 11.98 9.95 -17.40
C MET A 173 11.72 10.59 -16.02
N ARG A 174 12.02 9.86 -14.95
CA ARG A 174 11.90 10.38 -13.58
C ARG A 174 12.92 11.47 -13.32
N GLU A 175 14.18 11.20 -13.64
CA GLU A 175 15.28 12.14 -13.39
C GLU A 175 15.16 13.37 -14.28
N LEU A 176 14.76 13.18 -15.54
CA LEU A 176 14.46 14.29 -16.45
C LEU A 176 13.34 15.18 -15.89
N TYR A 177 12.27 14.58 -15.36
CA TYR A 177 11.21 15.36 -14.71
C TYR A 177 11.73 16.13 -13.49
N GLU A 178 12.52 15.49 -12.63
CA GLU A 178 13.07 16.10 -11.42
C GLU A 178 14.02 17.27 -11.78
N PHE A 179 14.84 17.11 -12.83
CA PHE A 179 15.69 18.16 -13.38
C PHE A 179 14.87 19.38 -13.85
N ILE A 180 13.88 19.17 -14.71
CA ILE A 180 12.99 20.24 -15.20
C ILE A 180 12.24 20.91 -14.03
N ALA A 181 11.81 20.13 -13.04
CA ALA A 181 11.11 20.67 -11.88
C ALA A 181 12.00 21.55 -10.98
N SER A 182 13.31 21.31 -11.01
CA SER A 182 14.27 21.95 -10.11
C SER A 182 14.61 23.39 -10.51
N ASP A 183 14.49 23.72 -11.80
CA ASP A 183 14.79 25.06 -12.33
C ASP A 183 13.65 25.57 -13.23
N ARG A 184 13.14 26.77 -12.92
CA ARG A 184 12.08 27.41 -13.70
C ARG A 184 12.56 27.87 -15.08
N ALA A 185 13.83 28.20 -15.26
CA ALA A 185 14.35 28.60 -16.56
C ALA A 185 14.20 27.46 -17.59
N VAL A 186 14.50 26.23 -17.16
CA VAL A 186 14.41 25.01 -17.97
C VAL A 186 12.96 24.70 -18.39
N GLN A 187 11.95 25.13 -17.63
CA GLN A 187 10.54 24.78 -17.86
C GLN A 187 9.91 25.44 -19.09
N SER A 188 10.58 26.44 -19.69
CA SER A 188 10.15 27.12 -20.91
C SER A 188 11.05 26.86 -22.12
N GLU A 189 12.10 26.05 -21.95
CA GLU A 189 13.05 25.76 -23.02
C GLU A 189 12.49 24.76 -24.04
N ASN A 190 13.20 24.60 -25.15
CA ASN A 190 12.92 23.54 -26.11
C ASN A 190 13.32 22.18 -25.53
N MET A 191 12.50 21.13 -25.72
CA MET A 191 12.81 19.80 -25.20
C MET A 191 14.19 19.30 -25.64
N SER A 192 14.63 19.55 -26.87
CA SER A 192 15.96 19.13 -27.33
C SER A 192 17.08 19.79 -26.52
N ASP A 193 16.94 21.07 -26.20
CA ASP A 193 17.91 21.82 -25.39
C ASP A 193 17.86 21.37 -23.93
N ILE A 194 16.67 21.10 -23.38
CA ILE A 194 16.50 20.51 -22.05
C ILE A 194 17.23 19.17 -21.95
N LEU A 195 17.13 18.31 -22.96
CA LEU A 195 17.84 17.02 -22.97
C LEU A 195 19.35 17.20 -23.03
N LEU A 196 19.85 18.21 -23.74
CA LEU A 196 21.27 18.54 -23.78
C LEU A 196 21.75 19.02 -22.40
N MET A 197 21.04 19.97 -21.79
CA MET A 197 21.32 20.48 -20.44
C MET A 197 21.27 19.36 -19.40
N PHE A 198 20.32 18.43 -19.52
CA PHE A 198 20.20 17.28 -18.63
C PHE A 198 21.39 16.31 -18.76
N LYS A 199 21.83 16.01 -19.99
CA LYS A 199 23.01 15.16 -20.24
C LYS A 199 24.30 15.81 -19.70
N ASP A 200 24.44 17.12 -19.90
CA ASP A 200 25.58 17.87 -19.38
C ASP A 200 25.60 17.86 -17.85
N HIS A 201 24.45 18.14 -17.23
CA HIS A 201 24.28 18.08 -15.77
C HIS A 201 24.62 16.68 -15.20
N LYS A 202 24.21 15.61 -15.88
CA LYS A 202 24.56 14.23 -15.48
C LYS A 202 26.06 13.95 -15.60
N CYS A 203 26.70 14.42 -16.67
CA CYS A 203 28.14 14.30 -16.87
C CYS A 203 28.93 15.02 -15.75
N TRP A 204 28.47 16.21 -15.33
CA TRP A 204 29.08 16.94 -14.21
C TRP A 204 28.91 16.23 -12.87
N GLN A 205 27.74 15.65 -12.59
CA GLN A 205 27.52 14.86 -11.37
C GLN A 205 28.43 13.65 -11.29
N GLU A 206 28.56 12.90 -12.39
CA GLU A 206 29.47 11.74 -12.47
C GLU A 206 30.94 12.16 -12.29
N TYR A 207 31.33 13.30 -12.85
CA TYR A 207 32.70 13.85 -12.71
C TYR A 207 33.02 14.40 -11.31
N GLU A 208 32.03 14.89 -10.56
CA GLU A 208 32.19 15.30 -9.17
C GLU A 208 32.26 14.10 -8.22
N ASP A 209 31.41 13.09 -8.44
CA ASP A 209 31.41 11.86 -7.65
C ASP A 209 32.72 11.07 -7.79
N ASP A 210 33.32 11.04 -8.99
CA ASP A 210 34.61 10.41 -9.25
C ASP A 210 35.81 11.15 -8.62
N ARG A 211 35.68 12.47 -8.36
CA ARG A 211 36.73 13.28 -7.68
C ARG A 211 36.56 13.32 -6.17
N GLY A 212 35.37 13.03 -5.63
CA GLY A 212 35.10 12.90 -4.19
C GLY A 212 35.79 11.71 -3.51
N GLY A 213 36.41 10.81 -4.30
CA GLY A 213 37.11 9.62 -3.83
C GLY A 213 38.59 9.80 -3.41
N LYS A 214 39.13 11.02 -3.42
CA LYS A 214 40.46 11.33 -2.84
C LYS A 214 40.52 12.76 -2.31
N HIS A 215 40.38 12.91 -1.00
CA HIS A 215 41.21 13.82 -0.23
C HIS A 215 41.34 13.24 1.18
N ASP A 216 42.60 13.16 1.63
CA ASP A 216 43.08 12.66 2.92
C ASP A 216 42.39 13.26 4.15
#